data_AF-A0A6A7A9X2-F1
#
_entry.id   AF-A0A6A7A9X2-F1
#
_cell.length_a   1.000
_cell.length_b   1.000
_cell.length_c   1.000
_cell.angle_alpha   90.00
_cell.angle_beta   90.00
_cell.angle_gamma   90.00
#
_symmetry.space_group_name_H-M   'P 1'
#
loop_
_entity.id
_entity.type
_entity.pdbx_description
1 polymer ?
#
loop_
_entity_poly.entity_id
_entity_poly.type
_entity_poly.pdbx_seq_one_letter_code
_entity_poly.pdbx_strand_id
1 'polypeptide(L)'
;MCLEGHPKCPQTLVSASLPLWLIDVVNMCLVTVSKEERPNLKYLALSYVWGGGAKDFILTMGNLQDYCRPRGHPTMPQTITDAITLTRRLGERLLWVDSLCIISDAPEHKATQMPALTTIYGCALVTIIAASGQDAHYGLPGL
;
A
#
# COMPACT_ATOMS: atom_id res chain seq x y z
N MET A 1 -17.63 7.78 -2.34
CA MET A 1 -17.38 7.60 -3.79
C MET A 1 -17.19 8.99 -4.37
N CYS A 2 -15.93 9.41 -4.57
CA CYS A 2 -15.57 10.79 -4.93
C CYS A 2 -15.70 10.99 -6.44
N LEU A 3 -16.93 11.06 -6.93
CA LEU A 3 -17.21 11.44 -8.30
C LEU A 3 -17.71 12.90 -8.28
N GLU A 4 -16.98 13.75 -9.00
CA GLU A 4 -17.34 15.12 -9.42
C GLU A 4 -17.13 16.27 -8.40
N GLY A 5 -16.09 17.10 -8.65
CA GLY A 5 -16.28 18.56 -8.58
C GLY A 5 -15.93 19.35 -7.32
N HIS A 6 -15.04 18.90 -6.42
CA HIS A 6 -14.57 19.77 -5.33
C HIS A 6 -13.26 20.54 -5.67
N PRO A 7 -13.23 21.88 -5.53
CA PRO A 7 -12.04 22.71 -5.81
C PRO A 7 -10.87 22.51 -4.83
N LYS A 8 -11.02 21.63 -3.84
CA LYS A 8 -9.99 21.26 -2.86
C LYS A 8 -9.91 19.73 -2.71
N CYS A 9 -9.84 19.02 -3.83
CA CYS A 9 -9.46 17.61 -3.76
C CYS A 9 -8.02 17.51 -3.22
N PRO A 10 -7.71 16.67 -2.21
CA PRO A 10 -6.36 16.56 -1.64
C PRO A 10 -5.28 16.05 -2.61
N GLN A 11 -5.61 15.79 -3.87
CA GLN A 11 -4.69 15.35 -4.92
C GLN A 11 -3.43 16.23 -5.04
N THR A 12 -3.48 17.48 -4.56
CA THR A 12 -2.36 18.42 -4.56
C THR A 12 -1.26 18.14 -3.52
N LEU A 13 -1.46 17.21 -2.57
CA LEU A 13 -0.55 17.00 -1.44
C LEU A 13 0.20 15.66 -1.44
N VAL A 14 0.09 14.83 -2.48
CA VAL A 14 1.10 13.78 -2.70
C VAL A 14 2.35 14.49 -3.21
N SER A 15 3.21 14.88 -2.27
CA SER A 15 4.47 15.59 -2.53
C SER A 15 5.08 15.13 -3.84
N ALA A 16 5.29 16.09 -4.75
CA ALA A 16 5.79 15.89 -6.08
C ALA A 16 7.28 15.50 -6.08
N SER A 17 7.70 14.51 -5.30
CA SER A 17 9.09 14.00 -5.32
C SER A 17 9.19 12.52 -4.90
N LEU A 18 8.25 12.07 -4.08
CA LEU A 18 7.94 10.69 -3.70
C LEU A 18 7.66 9.68 -4.84
N PRO A 19 8.44 8.64 -5.19
CA PRO A 19 7.85 7.49 -5.90
C PRO A 19 6.74 6.87 -5.05
N LEU A 20 5.58 6.58 -5.67
CA LEU A 20 4.48 5.87 -5.00
C LEU A 20 4.63 4.38 -5.31
N TRP A 21 5.05 3.62 -4.30
CA TRP A 21 5.16 2.16 -4.40
C TRP A 21 3.80 1.51 -4.17
N LEU A 22 3.51 0.48 -4.96
CA LEU A 22 2.30 -0.34 -4.87
C LEU A 22 2.66 -1.80 -5.13
N ILE A 23 1.87 -2.71 -4.60
CA ILE A 23 1.93 -4.14 -4.90
C ILE A 23 1.06 -4.39 -6.13
N ASP A 24 1.67 -4.93 -7.19
CA ASP A 24 0.95 -5.57 -8.27
C ASP A 24 0.49 -6.95 -7.79
N VAL A 25 -0.79 -7.08 -7.46
CA VAL A 25 -1.34 -8.31 -6.92
C VAL A 25 -1.35 -9.44 -7.94
N VAL A 26 -1.15 -9.20 -9.24
CA VAL A 26 -1.09 -10.27 -10.25
C VAL A 26 0.32 -10.81 -10.37
N ASN A 27 1.31 -9.93 -10.57
CA ASN A 27 2.71 -10.33 -10.70
C ASN A 27 3.39 -10.60 -9.36
N MET A 28 2.74 -10.23 -8.25
CA MET A 28 3.27 -10.36 -6.90
C MET A 28 4.63 -9.68 -6.78
N CYS A 29 4.69 -8.40 -7.14
CA CYS A 29 5.89 -7.57 -7.06
C CYS A 29 5.54 -6.11 -6.77
N LEU A 30 6.51 -5.36 -6.26
CA LEU A 30 6.42 -3.91 -6.15
C LEU A 30 6.59 -3.24 -7.50
N VAL A 31 5.75 -2.24 -7.74
CA VAL A 31 5.81 -1.32 -8.86
C VAL A 31 5.79 0.11 -8.35
N THR A 32 6.42 1.01 -9.08
CA THR A 32 6.37 2.45 -8.80
C THR A 32 5.48 3.14 -9.81
N VAL A 33 4.69 4.10 -9.35
CA VAL A 33 3.83 4.92 -10.21
C VAL A 33 4.40 6.33 -10.29
N SER A 34 4.62 6.78 -11.52
CA SER A 34 5.12 8.13 -11.79
C SER A 34 4.05 9.18 -11.45
N LYS A 35 4.40 10.47 -11.43
CA LYS A 35 3.41 11.50 -11.09
C LYS A 35 2.35 11.65 -12.17
N GLU A 36 2.75 11.43 -13.41
CA GLU A 36 1.94 11.60 -14.61
C GLU A 36 0.82 10.54 -14.68
N GLU A 37 1.04 9.37 -14.08
CA GLU A 37 0.09 8.26 -14.06
C GLU A 37 -0.93 8.37 -12.90
N ARG A 38 -0.65 9.17 -11.87
CA ARG A 38 -1.49 9.31 -10.66
C ARG A 38 -2.93 9.75 -10.91
N PRO A 39 -3.26 10.68 -11.83
CA PRO A 39 -4.63 11.15 -12.01
C PRO A 39 -5.63 10.05 -12.35
N ASN A 40 -5.17 8.97 -13.00
CA ASN A 40 -6.00 7.83 -13.42
C ASN A 40 -5.70 6.57 -12.60
N LEU A 41 -4.89 6.69 -11.54
CA LEU A 41 -4.45 5.56 -10.75
C LEU A 41 -5.60 5.02 -9.90
N LYS A 42 -5.88 3.73 -10.05
CA LYS A 42 -6.80 2.98 -9.18
C LYS A 42 -6.01 1.98 -8.37
N TYR A 43 -6.17 2.04 -7.06
CA TYR A 43 -5.56 1.12 -6.13
C TYR A 43 -6.39 1.03 -4.86
N LEU A 44 -6.25 -0.08 -4.15
CA LEU A 44 -6.79 -0.27 -2.82
C LEU A 44 -5.71 0.03 -1.79
N ALA A 45 -6.11 0.41 -0.58
CA ALA A 45 -5.21 0.53 0.56
C ALA A 45 -5.60 -0.46 1.66
N LEU A 46 -4.61 -0.98 2.39
CA LEU A 46 -4.84 -1.81 3.57
C LEU A 46 -4.47 -1.02 4.84
N SER A 47 -5.40 -0.97 5.79
CA SER A 47 -5.19 -0.46 7.15
C SER A 47 -5.36 -1.61 8.14
N TYR A 48 -4.30 -1.90 8.91
CA TYR A 48 -4.23 -3.04 9.82
C TYR A 48 -3.22 -2.79 10.93
N VAL A 49 -3.27 -3.60 11.98
CA VAL A 49 -2.26 -3.60 13.05
C VAL A 49 -1.13 -4.55 12.67
N TRP A 50 0.12 -4.07 12.67
CA TRP A 50 1.26 -4.91 12.27
C TRP A 50 1.63 -5.97 13.32
N GLY A 51 1.52 -5.63 14.61
CA GLY A 51 1.99 -6.47 15.71
C GLY A 51 3.53 -6.54 15.84
N GLY A 52 4.03 -7.39 16.74
CA GLY A 52 5.47 -7.47 17.08
C GLY A 52 6.37 -8.10 16.00
N GLY A 53 5.79 -8.82 15.04
CA GLY A 53 6.49 -9.53 13.97
C GLY A 53 6.82 -8.68 12.72
N ALA A 54 6.54 -7.38 12.75
CA ALA A 54 6.65 -6.49 11.58
C ALA A 54 8.00 -6.53 10.85
N LYS A 55 9.10 -6.85 11.55
CA LYS A 55 10.46 -6.86 10.98
C LYS A 55 10.62 -7.82 9.80
N ASP A 56 9.80 -8.85 9.71
CA ASP A 56 9.89 -9.88 8.67
C ASP A 56 9.19 -9.47 7.36
N PHE A 57 8.37 -8.40 7.39
CA PHE A 57 7.57 -7.93 6.26
C PHE A 57 7.59 -6.40 6.13
N ILE A 58 8.78 -5.81 6.23
CA ILE A 58 9.03 -4.39 5.95
C ILE A 58 9.89 -4.19 4.70
N LEU A 59 9.55 -3.17 3.93
CA LEU A 59 10.38 -2.71 2.82
C LEU A 59 11.57 -1.91 3.35
N THR A 60 12.76 -2.28 2.88
CA THR A 60 14.03 -1.64 3.17
C THR A 60 14.79 -1.42 1.87
N MET A 61 15.78 -0.52 1.86
CA MET A 61 16.64 -0.35 0.68
C MET A 61 17.34 -1.66 0.28
N GLY A 62 17.67 -2.52 1.26
CA GLY A 62 18.36 -3.79 1.03
C GLY A 62 17.50 -4.87 0.36
N ASN A 63 16.17 -4.84 0.52
CA ASN A 63 15.25 -5.83 -0.06
C ASN A 63 14.39 -5.29 -1.21
N LEU A 64 14.44 -3.97 -1.48
CA LEU A 64 13.64 -3.32 -2.53
C LEU A 64 13.80 -3.99 -3.91
N GLN A 65 15.04 -4.31 -4.31
CA GLN A 65 15.28 -4.91 -5.63
C GLN A 65 14.63 -6.28 -5.77
N ASP A 66 14.62 -7.09 -4.71
CA ASP A 66 13.97 -8.39 -4.71
C ASP A 66 12.45 -8.22 -4.78
N TYR A 67 11.89 -7.31 -3.99
CA TYR A 67 10.46 -7.03 -3.99
C TYR A 67 9.95 -6.54 -5.36
N CYS A 68 10.78 -5.86 -6.15
CA CYS A 68 10.43 -5.44 -7.52
C CYS A 68 10.43 -6.59 -8.55
N ARG A 69 11.00 -7.76 -8.23
CA ARG A 69 10.98 -8.92 -9.12
C ARG A 69 9.62 -9.62 -9.06
N PRO A 70 9.10 -10.16 -10.18
CA PRO A 70 7.89 -10.98 -10.17
C PRO A 70 8.02 -12.12 -9.15
N ARG A 71 7.05 -12.22 -8.23
CA ARG A 71 7.04 -13.17 -7.10
C ARG A 71 8.24 -13.02 -6.15
N GLY A 72 8.84 -11.84 -6.09
CA GLY A 72 10.00 -11.55 -5.24
C GLY A 72 9.67 -11.25 -3.78
N HIS A 73 8.38 -11.25 -3.42
CA HIS A 73 7.96 -11.14 -2.02
C HIS A 73 8.23 -12.44 -1.26
N PRO A 74 8.77 -12.37 -0.03
CA PRO A 74 8.80 -13.51 0.88
C PRO A 74 7.37 -13.87 1.34
N THR A 75 7.25 -14.89 2.20
CA THR A 75 6.00 -15.24 2.88
C THR A 75 5.40 -14.01 3.56
N MET A 76 4.21 -13.58 3.12
CA MET A 76 3.51 -12.45 3.69
C MET A 76 2.57 -12.89 4.81
N PRO A 77 2.31 -12.03 5.82
CA PRO A 77 1.28 -12.27 6.81
C PRO A 77 -0.11 -12.50 6.19
N GLN A 78 -0.97 -13.21 6.94
CA GLN A 78 -2.29 -13.61 6.47
C GLN A 78 -3.15 -12.41 6.09
N THR A 79 -3.16 -11.34 6.89
CA THR A 79 -3.96 -10.13 6.62
C THR A 79 -3.59 -9.48 5.29
N ILE A 80 -2.29 -9.45 4.94
CA ILE A 80 -1.82 -8.93 3.65
C ILE A 80 -2.22 -9.88 2.52
N THR A 81 -2.08 -11.19 2.72
CA THR A 81 -2.47 -12.21 1.73
C THR A 81 -3.96 -12.18 1.42
N ASP A 82 -4.79 -11.99 2.44
CA ASP A 82 -6.24 -11.86 2.31
C ASP A 82 -6.60 -10.56 1.59
N ALA A 83 -5.93 -9.45 1.90
CA ALA A 83 -6.12 -8.18 1.21
C ALA A 83 -5.75 -8.27 -0.29
N ILE A 84 -4.67 -8.98 -0.63
CA ILE A 84 -4.29 -9.29 -2.02
C ILE A 84 -5.39 -10.09 -2.71
N THR A 85 -5.91 -11.11 -2.04
CA THR A 85 -7.00 -11.94 -2.56
C THR A 85 -8.28 -11.14 -2.78
N LEU A 86 -8.66 -10.29 -1.82
CA LEU A 86 -9.80 -9.40 -1.93
C LEU A 86 -9.65 -8.40 -3.08
N THR A 87 -8.47 -7.81 -3.23
CA THR A 87 -8.15 -6.87 -4.32
C THR A 87 -8.39 -7.53 -5.68
N ARG A 88 -7.89 -8.77 -5.86
CA ARG A 88 -8.16 -9.57 -7.07
C ARG A 88 -9.65 -9.86 -7.27
N ARG A 89 -10.38 -10.24 -6.21
CA ARG A 89 -11.82 -10.53 -6.27
C ARG A 89 -12.65 -9.30 -6.64
N LEU A 90 -12.18 -8.10 -6.29
CA LEU A 90 -12.81 -6.82 -6.65
C LEU A 90 -12.45 -6.35 -8.07
N GLY A 91 -11.61 -7.09 -8.81
CA GLY A 91 -11.22 -6.76 -10.18
C GLY A 91 -10.12 -5.70 -10.28
N GLU A 92 -9.48 -5.35 -9.17
CA GLU A 92 -8.39 -4.36 -9.12
C GLU A 92 -7.02 -5.05 -9.05
N ARG A 93 -5.98 -4.33 -9.46
CA ARG A 93 -4.62 -4.89 -9.59
C ARG A 93 -3.61 -4.32 -8.58
N LEU A 94 -3.84 -3.12 -8.08
CA LEU A 94 -2.87 -2.41 -7.27
C LEU A 94 -3.35 -2.32 -5.83
N LEU A 95 -2.46 -2.71 -4.91
CA LEU A 95 -2.69 -2.64 -3.48
C LEU A 95 -1.55 -1.87 -2.82
N TRP A 96 -1.90 -0.90 -2.00
CA TRP A 96 -0.96 -0.21 -1.12
C TRP A 96 -1.01 -0.83 0.28
N VAL A 97 0.15 -1.17 0.80
CA VAL A 97 0.35 -1.68 2.16
C VAL A 97 1.50 -0.90 2.77
N ASP A 98 1.23 -0.19 3.87
CA ASP A 98 2.20 0.68 4.54
C ASP A 98 3.57 0.01 4.79
N SER A 99 3.61 -1.19 5.36
CA SER A 99 4.87 -1.89 5.67
C SER A 99 5.66 -2.28 4.42
N LEU A 100 4.99 -2.48 3.27
CA LEU A 100 5.60 -2.96 2.04
C LEU A 100 5.76 -1.89 0.96
N CYS A 101 5.12 -0.74 1.10
CA CYS A 101 5.15 0.36 0.15
C CYS A 101 5.88 1.60 0.70
N ILE A 102 6.34 1.53 1.95
CA ILE A 102 7.18 2.56 2.59
C ILE A 102 8.54 1.97 2.93
N ILE A 103 9.59 2.58 2.39
CA ILE A 103 10.97 2.22 2.71
C ILE A 103 11.27 2.69 4.14
N SER A 104 11.38 1.74 5.06
CA SER A 104 11.39 1.98 6.52
C SER A 104 12.73 2.48 7.08
N ASP A 105 13.83 2.18 6.37
CA ASP A 105 15.21 2.49 6.75
C ASP A 105 15.77 3.76 6.07
N ALA A 106 14.97 4.42 5.23
CA ALA A 106 15.34 5.67 4.59
C ALA A 106 15.23 6.86 5.59
N PRO A 107 16.33 7.58 5.89
CA PRO A 107 16.34 8.66 6.87
C PRO A 107 15.40 9.82 6.51
N GLU A 108 15.15 10.02 5.21
CA GLU A 108 14.37 11.14 4.65
C GLU A 108 12.84 10.92 4.70
N HIS A 109 12.37 9.77 5.21
CA HIS A 109 10.98 9.36 5.05
C HIS A 109 10.10 9.50 6.30
N LYS A 110 10.66 9.52 7.51
CA LYS A 110 9.83 9.50 8.73
C LYS A 110 9.13 10.82 9.08
N ALA A 111 9.73 11.97 8.77
CA ALA A 111 9.17 13.27 9.13
C ALA A 111 8.14 13.80 8.11
N THR A 112 8.23 13.39 6.84
CA THR A 112 7.43 13.95 5.73
C THR A 112 6.24 13.08 5.34
N GLN A 113 6.08 11.90 5.95
CA GLN A 113 5.09 10.91 5.54
C GLN A 113 3.70 11.06 6.14
N MET A 114 3.52 11.74 7.27
CA MET A 114 2.19 11.88 7.88
C MET A 114 1.16 12.59 6.96
N PRO A 115 1.52 13.69 6.26
CA PRO A 115 0.65 14.29 5.26
C PRO A 115 0.46 13.40 4.02
N ALA A 116 1.49 12.63 3.65
CA ALA A 116 1.43 11.72 2.51
C ALA A 116 0.48 10.53 2.77
N LEU A 117 0.49 9.97 3.99
CA LEU A 117 -0.40 8.87 4.39
C LEU A 117 -1.87 9.25 4.23
N THR A 118 -2.27 10.41 4.76
CA THR A 118 -3.64 10.92 4.60
C THR A 118 -4.04 11.02 3.13
N THR A 119 -3.12 11.46 2.28
CA THR A 119 -3.38 11.61 0.85
C THR A 119 -3.44 10.27 0.13
N ILE A 120 -2.57 9.32 0.48
CA ILE A 120 -2.59 7.95 -0.06
C ILE A 120 -3.94 7.30 0.27
N TYR A 121 -4.32 7.25 1.55
CA TYR A 121 -5.61 6.71 1.94
C TYR A 121 -6.80 7.47 1.32
N GLY A 122 -6.70 8.80 1.15
CA GLY A 122 -7.73 9.63 0.54
C GLY A 122 -7.87 9.46 -0.98
N CYS A 123 -6.82 8.99 -1.66
CA CYS A 123 -6.81 8.73 -3.10
C CYS A 123 -7.06 7.26 -3.45
N ALA A 124 -7.07 6.35 -2.47
CA ALA A 124 -7.42 4.95 -2.69
C ALA A 124 -8.90 4.82 -3.10
N LEU A 125 -9.18 3.88 -4.00
CA LEU A 125 -10.54 3.56 -4.42
C LEU A 125 -11.36 3.02 -3.25
N VAL A 126 -10.75 2.11 -2.49
CA VAL A 126 -11.28 1.50 -1.27
C VAL A 126 -10.14 1.30 -0.28
N THR A 127 -10.42 1.53 1.00
CA THR A 127 -9.53 1.15 2.10
C THR A 127 -10.10 -0.07 2.81
N ILE A 128 -9.36 -1.18 2.75
CA ILE A 128 -9.65 -2.41 3.50
C ILE A 128 -9.19 -2.18 4.94
N ILE A 129 -10.06 -2.37 5.92
CA ILE A 129 -9.75 -2.18 7.34
C ILE A 129 -9.82 -3.52 8.06
N ALA A 130 -8.67 -4.01 8.53
CA ALA A 130 -8.58 -5.21 9.36
C ALA A 130 -8.75 -4.85 10.85
N ALA A 131 -9.97 -4.45 11.24
CA ALA A 131 -10.26 -3.88 12.55
C ALA A 131 -10.20 -4.88 13.73
N SER A 132 -10.40 -6.17 13.46
CA SER A 132 -10.47 -7.22 14.49
C SER A 132 -9.12 -7.88 14.80
N GLY A 133 -8.10 -7.63 13.98
CA GLY A 133 -6.80 -8.27 14.12
C GLY A 133 -5.91 -7.55 15.13
N GLN A 134 -5.25 -8.34 15.98
CA GLN A 134 -4.22 -7.83 16.90
C GLN A 134 -2.84 -7.71 16.23
N ASP A 135 -2.67 -8.36 15.08
CA ASP A 135 -1.44 -8.38 14.30
C ASP A 135 -1.71 -8.69 12.81
N ALA A 136 -0.62 -8.68 12.03
CA ALA A 136 -0.65 -8.95 10.59
C ALA A 136 -1.04 -10.38 10.21
N HIS A 137 -1.02 -11.33 11.15
CA HIS A 137 -1.31 -12.74 10.92
C HIS A 137 -2.75 -13.13 11.22
N TYR A 138 -3.57 -12.20 11.74
CA TYR A 138 -4.97 -12.47 12.07
C TYR A 138 -5.84 -12.83 10.86
N GLY A 139 -5.59 -12.20 9.70
CA GLY A 139 -6.39 -12.37 8.49
C GLY A 139 -7.62 -11.47 8.42
N LEU A 140 -8.36 -11.57 7.31
CA LEU A 140 -9.62 -10.88 7.10
C LEU A 140 -10.77 -11.90 7.22
N PRO A 141 -11.65 -11.78 8.23
CA PRO A 141 -12.76 -12.71 8.40
C PRO A 141 -13.69 -12.75 7.17
N GLY A 142 -14.01 -13.95 6.70
CA GLY A 142 -14.95 -14.17 5.59
C GLY A 142 -14.33 -14.24 4.20
N LEU A 143 -13.00 -14.32 4.09
CA LEU A 143 -12.28 -14.52 2.81
C LEU A 143 -11.99 -15.99 2.49
#